data_AF-A0A845V3K2-F1
#
_entry.id   AF-A0A845V3K2-F1
#
_cell.length_a   1.000
_cell.length_b   1.000
_cell.length_c   1.000
_cell.angle_alpha   90.00
_cell.angle_beta   90.00
_cell.angle_gamma   90.00
#
_symmetry.space_group_name_H-M   'P 1'
#
loop_
_entity.id
_entity.type
_entity.pdbx_description
1 polymer ?
#
loop_
_entity_poly.entity_id
_entity_poly.type
_entity_poly.pdbx_seq_one_letter_code
_entity_poly.pdbx_strand_id
1 'polypeptide(L)' 'MFPDFIFPLLVIFLVIVLPVWLVMHYTTRNSANRRLNSKDEALLEDLNDSARRMEDRIRTLERILDADSPDWRNRA' A
#
# COMPACT_ATOMS: atom_id res chain seq x y z
N MET A 1 50.46 -20.53 19.08
CA MET A 1 50.58 -19.14 19.59
C MET A 1 50.12 -18.06 18.59
N PHE A 2 49.90 -18.38 17.30
CA PHE A 2 49.28 -17.45 16.33
C PHE A 2 47.73 -17.49 16.19
N PRO A 3 46.98 -18.53 16.63
CA PRO A 3 45.52 -18.56 16.40
C PRO A 3 44.73 -17.59 17.28
N ASP A 4 45.32 -17.13 18.39
CA ASP A 4 44.65 -16.31 19.40
C ASP A 4 44.25 -14.91 18.91
N PHE A 5 44.89 -14.41 17.84
CA PHE A 5 44.58 -13.11 17.22
C PHE A 5 43.65 -13.20 16.02
N ILE A 6 43.69 -14.31 15.27
CA ILE A 6 42.90 -14.48 14.04
C ILE A 6 41.43 -14.75 14.38
N PHE A 7 41.17 -15.56 15.41
CA PHE A 7 39.83 -15.93 15.83
C PHE A 7 38.94 -14.72 16.22
N PRO A 8 39.34 -13.83 17.15
CA PRO A 8 38.51 -12.69 17.50
C PRO A 8 38.29 -11.71 16.34
N LEU A 9 39.26 -11.57 15.43
CA LEU A 9 39.15 -10.71 14.25
C LEU A 9 38.09 -11.23 13.27
N LEU A 10 38.04 -12.55 13.06
CA LEU A 10 36.99 -13.22 12.29
C LEU A 10 35.61 -13.08 12.93
N VAL A 11 35.52 -13.20 14.25
CA VAL A 11 34.26 -13.04 14.98
C VAL A 11 33.70 -11.63 14.82
N ILE A 12 34.53 -10.60 14.96
CA ILE A 12 34.10 -9.20 14.74
C ILE A 12 33.64 -9.00 13.30
N PHE A 13 34.39 -9.51 12.33
CA PHE A 13 33.99 -9.44 10.92
C PHE A 13 32.63 -10.10 10.68
N LEU A 14 32.41 -11.31 11.21
CA LEU A 14 31.14 -12.01 11.10
C LEU A 14 30.00 -11.25 11.78
N VAL A 15 30.22 -10.73 12.99
CA VAL A 15 29.21 -9.98 13.75
C VAL A 15 28.82 -8.67 13.07
N ILE A 16 29.65 -8.10 12.19
CA ILE A 16 29.28 -6.90 11.41
C ILE A 16 28.70 -7.28 10.05
N VAL A 17 29.34 -8.19 9.32
CA VAL A 17 28.96 -8.53 7.94
C VAL A 17 27.65 -9.32 7.87
N LEU A 18 27.42 -10.27 8.79
CA LEU A 18 26.14 -11.01 8.83
C LEU A 18 24.92 -10.10 9.02
N PRO A 19 24.86 -9.20 10.03
CA PRO A 19 23.71 -8.33 10.19
C PRO A 19 23.59 -7.31 9.08
N VAL A 20 24.69 -6.76 8.53
CA VAL A 20 24.61 -5.87 7.36
C VAL A 20 24.00 -6.60 6.16
N TRP A 21 24.42 -7.85 5.90
CA TRP A 21 23.86 -8.68 4.84
C TRP A 21 22.39 -9.03 5.10
N LEU A 22 22.05 -9.39 6.33
CA LEU A 22 20.66 -9.66 6.74
C LEU A 22 19.79 -8.42 6.51
N VAL A 23 20.21 -7.25 6.99
CA VAL A 23 19.49 -5.99 6.76
C VAL A 23 19.35 -5.75 5.26
N MET A 24 20.42 -5.81 4.48
CA MET A 24 20.37 -5.63 3.02
C MET A 24 19.39 -6.61 2.34
N HIS A 25 19.45 -7.89 2.71
CA HIS A 25 18.63 -8.94 2.11
C HIS A 25 17.13 -8.69 2.39
N TYR A 26 16.79 -8.32 3.62
CA TYR A 26 15.42 -8.05 4.02
C TYR A 26 14.93 -6.69 3.49
N THR A 27 15.79 -5.66 3.46
CA THR A 27 15.42 -4.35 2.91
C THR A 27 15.17 -4.40 1.41
N THR A 28 15.92 -5.22 0.67
CA THR A 28 15.71 -5.39 -0.78
C THR A 28 14.32 -5.96 -1.09
N ARG A 29 13.82 -6.88 -0.23
CA ARG A 29 12.43 -7.35 -0.31
C ARG A 29 11.42 -6.29 0.14
N ASN A 30 11.76 -5.48 1.13
CA ASN A 30 10.90 -4.41 1.63
C ASN A 30 10.75 -3.22 0.66
N SER A 31 11.75 -2.91 -0.16
CA SER A 31 11.64 -1.86 -1.19
C SER A 31 10.61 -2.21 -2.25
N ALA A 32 10.49 -3.49 -2.64
CA ALA A 32 9.41 -3.96 -3.51
C ALA A 32 8.05 -3.79 -2.82
N ASN A 33 7.93 -4.17 -1.55
CA ASN A 33 6.70 -4.01 -0.77
C ASN A 33 6.26 -2.55 -0.59
N ARG A 34 7.20 -1.63 -0.35
CA ARG A 34 6.88 -0.18 -0.24
C ARG A 34 6.35 0.40 -1.54
N ARG A 35 6.88 -0.02 -2.70
CA ARG A 35 6.41 0.43 -4.03
C ARG A 35 5.05 -0.15 -4.41
N LEU A 36 4.71 -1.33 -3.88
CA LEU A 36 3.37 -1.91 -4.01
C LEU A 36 2.38 -1.12 -3.14
N ASN A 37 2.71 -0.88 -1.87
CA ASN A 37 1.86 -0.13 -0.95
C ASN A 37 1.48 1.27 -1.48
N SER A 38 2.43 2.01 -2.07
CA SER A 38 2.15 3.33 -2.64
C SER A 38 1.21 3.29 -3.87
N LYS A 39 1.24 2.20 -4.64
CA LYS A 39 0.32 2.01 -5.77
C LYS A 39 -1.07 1.62 -5.29
N ASP A 40 -1.14 0.79 -4.26
CA ASP A 40 -2.39 0.36 -3.66
C ASP A 40 -3.14 1.55 -3.03
N GLU A 41 -2.42 2.44 -2.34
CA GLU A 41 -2.97 3.70 -1.81
C GLU A 41 -3.55 4.58 -2.93
N ALA A 42 -2.82 4.77 -4.04
CA ALA A 42 -3.29 5.55 -5.18
C ALA A 42 -4.51 4.92 -5.87
N LEU A 43 -4.56 3.58 -5.97
CA LEU A 43 -5.71 2.87 -6.51
C LEU A 43 -6.96 3.07 -5.63
N LEU A 44 -6.81 3.00 -4.31
CA LEU A 44 -7.90 3.24 -3.37
C LEU A 44 -8.43 4.67 -3.46
N GLU A 45 -7.55 5.65 -3.66
CA GLU A 45 -7.94 7.04 -3.87
C GLU A 45 -8.77 7.22 -5.15
N ASP A 46 -8.35 6.60 -6.26
CA ASP A 46 -9.07 6.64 -7.54
C ASP A 46 -10.45 5.97 -7.46
N LEU A 47 -10.55 4.82 -6.79
CA LEU A 47 -11.82 4.14 -6.54
C LEU A 47 -12.76 4.99 -5.69
N ASN A 48 -12.24 5.68 -4.67
CA ASN A 48 -13.02 6.57 -3.83
C ASN A 48 -13.49 7.82 -4.59
N ASP A 49 -12.66 8.41 -5.45
CA ASP A 49 -13.08 9.54 -6.31
C ASP A 49 -14.17 9.10 -7.30
N SER A 50 -14.00 7.93 -7.91
CA SER A 50 -14.99 7.33 -8.81
C SER A 50 -16.32 7.07 -8.11
N ALA A 51 -16.29 6.54 -6.88
CA ALA A 51 -17.49 6.33 -6.07
C ALA A 51 -18.22 7.65 -5.76
N ARG A 52 -17.48 8.70 -5.38
CA ARG A 52 -18.05 10.04 -5.14
C ARG A 52 -18.73 10.62 -6.37
N ARG A 53 -18.09 10.53 -7.54
CA ARG A 53 -18.68 10.98 -8.80
C ARG A 53 -19.96 10.21 -9.13
N MET A 54 -19.99 8.91 -8.85
CA MET A 54 -21.18 8.09 -9.06
C MET A 54 -22.32 8.51 -8.13
N GLU A 55 -22.02 8.78 -6.86
CA GLU A 55 -22.99 9.29 -5.89
C GLU A 55 -23.62 10.62 -6.35
N ASP A 56 -22.80 11.58 -6.80
CA ASP A 56 -23.29 12.88 -7.27
C ASP A 56 -24.20 12.74 -8.51
N ARG A 57 -23.85 11.82 -9.41
CA ARG A 57 -24.68 11.50 -10.58
C ARG A 57 -26.00 10.86 -10.15
N ILE A 58 -25.98 9.92 -9.20
CA ILE A 58 -27.20 9.30 -8.67
C ILE A 58 -28.10 10.38 -8.06
N ARG A 59 -27.57 11.27 -7.22
CA ARG A 59 -28.35 12.39 -6.64
C ARG A 59 -28.95 13.31 -7.70
N THR A 60 -28.21 13.54 -8.79
CA THR A 60 -28.72 14.33 -9.92
C THR A 60 -29.86 13.60 -10.63
N LEU A 61 -29.72 12.29 -10.87
CA LEU A 61 -30.77 11.47 -11.46
C LEU A 61 -32.00 11.38 -10.55
N GLU A 62 -31.82 11.22 -9.24
CA GLU A 62 -32.90 11.24 -8.26
C GLU A 62 -33.66 12.56 -8.31
N ARG A 63 -32.96 13.70 -8.38
CA ARG A 63 -33.59 15.03 -8.52
C ARG A 63 -34.40 15.17 -9.81
N ILE A 64 -33.87 14.69 -10.92
CA ILE A 64 -34.57 14.72 -12.21
C ILE A 64 -35.81 13.83 -12.15
N LEU A 65 -35.66 12.63 -11.60
CA LEU A 65 -36.74 11.64 -11.51
C LEU A 65 -37.85 12.10 -10.54
N ASP A 66 -37.49 12.77 -9.45
CA ASP A 66 -38.44 13.42 -8.53
C ASP A 66 -39.21 14.56 -9.23
N ALA A 67 -38.60 15.27 -10.18
CA ALA A 67 -39.25 16.33 -10.95
C ALA A 67 -40.17 15.79 -12.07
N ASP A 68 -39.72 14.75 -12.79
CA ASP A 68 -40.44 14.19 -13.95
C ASP A 68 -41.50 13.15 -13.55
N SER A 69 -41.35 12.46 -12.43
CA SER A 69 -42.28 11.40 -12.00
C SER A 69 -42.34 11.28 -10.48
N PRO A 70 -43.00 12.20 -9.76
CA PRO A 70 -42.98 12.31 -8.29
C PRO A 70 -43.32 11.03 -7.50
N ASP A 71 -43.97 10.06 -8.13
CA ASP A 71 -44.48 8.83 -7.53
C ASP A 71 -43.63 7.58 -7.88
N TRP A 72 -42.46 7.77 -8.50
CA TRP A 72 -41.58 6.68 -8.95
C TRP A 72 -41.09 5.78 -7.79
N ARG A 73 -40.86 6.37 -6.61
CA ARG A 73 -40.41 5.66 -5.41
C ARG A 73 -41.46 4.70 -4.84
N ASN A 74 -42.75 4.93 -5.14
CA ASN A 74 -43.85 4.08 -4.66
C ASN A 74 -44.13 2.87 -5.56
N ARG A 75 -43.43 2.75 -6.70
CA ARG A 75 -43.59 1.65 -7.67
C ARG A 75 -42.46 0.61 -7.64
N ALA A 76 -41.43 0.83 -6.82
CA ALA A 76 -40.33 -0.10 -6.56
C ALA A 76 -40.62 -0.97 -5.34
#